data_AF-A0A813E5N0-F1
#
_entry.id   AF-A0A813E5N0-F1
#
_cell.length_a   1.000
_cell.length_b   1.000
_cell.length_c   1.000
_cell.angle_alpha   90.00
_cell.angle_beta   90.00
_cell.angle_gamma   90.00
#
_symmetry.space_group_name_H-M   'P 1'
#
loop_
_entity.id
_entity.type
_entity.pdbx_description
1 polymer ?
#
loop_
_entity_poly.entity_id
_entity_poly.type
_entity_poly.pdbx_seq_one_letter_code
_entity_poly.pdbx_strand_id
1 'polypeptide(L)'
;MHSELDRLNNNNNSNNNNNNNNNNKNNNKQTDQLLGPDADLRLATLEPLFVHEAGGIDWRRVPNSEELLIKLSSCLEAACEAHLSGSAEAKTQLLTWLRAREKALGRTALCLSGGGSLAMYHMGVCRFLLEEGLMPKIVSGVSGGSIVAALLAIHTDEELRDHVLVSTIVKRHLPHRWFPHWWSELINFLRLGVLVPTEDFEGTCTAFYGTWTFEEAYARTGRQVSIVISSNFSQKLPACVMLNHMTTPRITIASAVATSCVGILVRPKISLFCYLVLNFCEEPA
;
A
#
# COMPACT_ATOMS: atom_id res chain seq x y z
N MET A 1 43.74 -12.82 -6.80
CA MET A 1 42.58 -12.20 -7.49
C MET A 1 42.46 -10.73 -7.05
N HIS A 2 43.54 -9.96 -7.23
CA HIS A 2 43.70 -8.58 -6.76
C HIS A 2 44.86 -7.89 -7.51
N SER A 3 44.90 -7.99 -8.85
CA SER A 3 46.00 -7.40 -9.64
C SER A 3 45.68 -7.04 -11.09
N GLU A 4 44.41 -6.77 -11.45
CA GLU A 4 44.06 -6.30 -12.81
C GLU A 4 43.30 -4.97 -12.88
N LEU A 5 43.04 -4.29 -11.75
CA LEU A 5 42.28 -3.02 -11.75
C LEU A 5 43.14 -1.75 -11.64
N ASP A 6 44.47 -1.85 -11.49
CA ASP A 6 45.36 -0.68 -11.33
C ASP A 6 46.06 -0.22 -12.63
N ARG A 7 45.73 -0.81 -13.79
CA ARG A 7 46.40 -0.49 -15.07
C ARG A 7 45.64 0.45 -16.01
N LEU A 8 44.51 1.03 -15.61
CA LEU A 8 43.76 1.96 -16.45
C LEU A 8 43.73 3.42 -15.96
N ASN A 9 44.42 3.76 -14.87
CA ASN A 9 44.34 5.10 -14.28
C ASN A 9 45.60 5.96 -14.38
N ASN A 10 46.55 5.61 -15.26
CA ASN A 10 47.74 6.43 -15.48
C ASN A 10 48.26 6.28 -16.92
N ASN A 11 47.67 7.03 -17.84
CA ASN A 11 48.36 7.63 -18.99
C ASN A 11 47.36 8.44 -19.82
N ASN A 12 47.37 9.75 -19.62
CA ASN A 12 47.55 10.75 -20.68
C ASN A 12 46.91 12.07 -20.25
N ASN A 13 47.70 12.89 -19.58
CA ASN A 13 47.50 14.32 -19.54
C ASN A 13 48.81 14.97 -20.02
N SER A 14 48.88 15.33 -21.31
CA SER A 14 49.62 16.50 -21.81
C SER A 14 49.50 16.65 -23.33
N ASN A 15 49.01 17.83 -23.72
CA ASN A 15 49.31 18.62 -24.92
C ASN A 15 49.12 17.99 -26.31
N ASN A 16 48.11 18.46 -27.07
CA ASN A 16 48.35 19.50 -28.07
C ASN A 16 47.06 20.02 -28.74
N ASN A 17 47.10 21.30 -29.11
CA ASN A 17 46.14 22.03 -29.92
C ASN A 17 45.96 21.45 -31.35
N ASN A 18 44.82 21.83 -31.93
CA ASN A 18 44.45 21.95 -33.35
C ASN A 18 43.63 20.82 -34.01
N ASN A 19 42.53 21.31 -34.61
CA ASN A 19 41.86 20.82 -35.82
C ASN A 19 41.05 19.51 -35.72
N ASN A 20 39.71 19.62 -35.61
CA ASN A 20 38.86 19.74 -36.80
C ASN A 20 37.36 19.66 -36.44
N ASN A 21 36.66 20.73 -36.76
CA ASN A 21 35.25 20.73 -37.13
C ASN A 21 34.97 19.60 -38.15
N ASN A 22 34.01 18.69 -37.88
CA ASN A 22 33.07 18.16 -38.90
C ASN A 22 32.16 16.98 -38.50
N ASN A 23 31.97 16.61 -37.22
CA ASN A 23 31.10 15.46 -36.90
C ASN A 23 29.73 15.76 -36.26
N ASN A 24 29.34 17.03 -36.10
CA ASN A 24 28.08 17.41 -35.44
C ASN A 24 26.83 17.47 -36.33
N LYS A 25 26.87 16.98 -37.58
CA LYS A 25 25.72 17.05 -38.51
C LYS A 25 24.97 15.73 -38.76
N ASN A 26 25.43 14.60 -38.23
CA ASN A 26 24.80 13.30 -38.49
C ASN A 26 23.93 12.73 -37.35
N ASN A 27 23.97 13.29 -36.14
CA ASN A 27 23.17 12.75 -35.02
C ASN A 27 21.75 13.35 -34.91
N ASN A 28 21.45 14.45 -35.60
CA ASN A 28 20.12 15.06 -35.57
C ASN A 28 19.13 14.47 -36.60
N LYS A 29 19.57 13.62 -37.53
CA LYS A 29 18.67 13.01 -38.52
C LYS A 29 18.00 11.72 -38.05
N GLN A 30 18.45 11.14 -36.94
CA GLN A 30 17.95 9.85 -36.46
C GLN A 30 16.87 10.01 -35.37
N THR A 31 16.77 11.17 -34.74
CA THR A 31 15.71 11.51 -33.78
C THR A 31 14.43 12.05 -34.43
N ASP A 32 14.52 12.61 -35.64
CA ASP A 32 13.37 13.19 -36.36
C ASP A 32 12.52 12.15 -37.12
N GLN A 33 12.94 10.89 -37.18
CA GLN A 33 12.19 9.82 -37.86
C GLN A 33 11.18 9.07 -36.97
N LEU A 34 11.03 9.43 -35.69
CA LEU A 34 10.04 8.83 -34.79
C LEU A 34 8.65 9.52 -34.80
N LEU A 35 8.42 10.46 -35.72
CA LEU A 35 7.21 11.30 -35.78
C LEU A 35 6.26 10.90 -36.93
N GLY A 36 5.90 9.61 -37.00
CA GLY A 36 4.88 9.08 -37.92
C GLY A 36 3.43 9.29 -37.45
N PRO A 37 2.43 8.99 -38.31
CA PRO A 37 1.01 9.33 -38.11
C PRO A 37 0.22 8.41 -37.16
N ASP A 38 0.82 7.37 -36.59
CA ASP A 38 0.13 6.46 -35.67
C ASP A 38 0.20 6.95 -34.23
N ALA A 39 -0.89 7.55 -33.75
CA ALA A 39 -1.05 7.94 -32.35
C ALA A 39 -0.98 6.72 -31.40
N ASP A 40 -1.42 5.55 -31.88
CA ASP A 40 -1.35 4.26 -31.15
C ASP A 40 0.09 3.81 -30.88
N LEU A 41 0.99 4.02 -31.85
CA LEU A 41 2.41 3.70 -31.72
C LEU A 41 3.09 4.59 -30.66
N ARG A 42 2.56 5.82 -30.44
CA ARG A 42 3.08 6.77 -29.44
C ARG A 42 2.79 6.36 -28.01
N LEU A 43 1.62 5.77 -27.73
CA LEU A 43 1.29 5.30 -26.39
C LEU A 43 2.01 3.99 -26.01
N ALA A 44 2.23 3.11 -26.99
CA ALA A 44 2.98 1.87 -26.80
C ALA A 44 4.49 2.11 -26.60
N THR A 45 5.08 3.08 -27.30
CA THR A 45 6.50 3.44 -27.13
C THR A 45 6.80 4.07 -25.77
N LEU A 46 5.81 4.72 -25.15
CA LEU A 46 5.90 5.30 -23.83
C LEU A 46 5.77 4.25 -22.70
N GLU A 47 5.32 3.03 -23.01
CA GLU A 47 4.97 2.00 -22.04
C GLU A 47 6.10 1.58 -21.06
N PRO A 48 7.36 1.35 -21.51
CA PRO A 48 8.45 0.94 -20.63
C PRO A 48 8.94 2.04 -19.67
N LEU A 49 8.60 3.30 -19.94
CA LEU A 49 9.11 4.46 -19.20
C LEU A 49 8.44 4.65 -17.83
N PHE A 50 7.28 4.02 -17.61
CA PHE A 50 6.45 4.19 -16.42
C PHE A 50 6.41 2.97 -15.48
N VAL A 51 7.15 1.91 -15.77
CA VAL A 51 7.15 0.68 -14.95
C VAL A 51 8.27 0.76 -13.92
N HIS A 52 7.93 0.61 -12.64
CA HIS A 52 8.92 0.82 -11.56
C HIS A 52 9.84 -0.39 -11.33
N GLU A 53 9.46 -1.62 -11.70
CA GLU A 53 10.32 -2.83 -11.71
C GLU A 53 9.87 -3.92 -12.71
N ALA A 54 10.83 -4.79 -13.07
CA ALA A 54 10.85 -5.77 -14.17
C ALA A 54 10.41 -5.19 -15.53
N GLY A 55 11.29 -4.39 -16.15
CA GLY A 55 11.12 -3.88 -17.51
C GLY A 55 11.00 -2.36 -17.64
N GLY A 56 11.09 -1.59 -16.55
CA GLY A 56 11.12 -0.12 -16.63
C GLY A 56 12.32 0.55 -15.99
N ILE A 57 12.35 1.88 -16.09
CA ILE A 57 13.56 2.70 -15.90
C ILE A 57 13.62 3.26 -14.47
N ASP A 58 14.71 2.95 -13.75
CA ASP A 58 15.06 3.66 -12.50
C ASP A 58 15.65 5.05 -12.82
N TRP A 59 14.77 6.04 -12.92
CA TRP A 59 15.12 7.43 -13.24
C TRP A 59 16.15 8.06 -12.30
N ARG A 60 16.34 7.53 -11.08
CA ARG A 60 17.35 8.05 -10.14
C ARG A 60 18.77 7.69 -10.55
N ARG A 61 18.94 6.64 -11.35
CA ARG A 61 20.23 6.14 -11.82
C ARG A 61 20.58 6.60 -13.23
N VAL A 62 19.66 7.30 -13.90
CA VAL A 62 19.85 7.80 -15.25
C VAL A 62 20.51 9.19 -15.21
N PRO A 63 21.68 9.37 -15.86
CA PRO A 63 22.27 10.70 -16.03
C PRO A 63 21.32 11.63 -16.79
N ASN A 64 21.23 12.90 -16.39
CA ASN A 64 20.31 13.89 -16.98
C ASN A 64 18.83 13.47 -16.91
N SER A 65 18.44 12.74 -15.86
CA SER A 65 17.07 12.27 -15.67
C SER A 65 16.03 13.40 -15.69
N GLU A 66 16.32 14.57 -15.10
CA GLU A 66 15.40 15.71 -15.16
C GLU A 66 15.11 16.18 -16.59
N GLU A 67 16.14 16.29 -17.45
CA GLU A 67 15.96 16.71 -18.84
C GLU A 67 15.12 15.69 -19.63
N LEU A 68 15.34 14.39 -19.35
CA LEU A 68 14.59 13.31 -19.97
C LEU A 68 13.14 13.26 -19.46
N LEU A 69 12.90 13.55 -18.18
CA LEU A 69 11.56 13.66 -17.61
C LEU A 69 10.78 14.85 -18.19
N ILE A 70 11.44 15.99 -18.40
CA ILE A 70 10.84 17.14 -19.08
C ILE A 70 10.43 16.76 -20.51
N LYS A 71 11.33 16.12 -21.27
CA LYS A 71 11.02 15.64 -22.63
C LYS A 71 9.88 14.62 -22.63
N LEU A 72 9.86 13.72 -21.66
CA LEU A 72 8.79 12.73 -21.49
C LEU A 72 7.45 13.41 -21.23
N SER A 73 7.41 14.43 -20.35
CA SER A 73 6.21 15.23 -20.09
C SER A 73 5.67 15.88 -21.36
N SER A 74 6.55 16.52 -22.15
CA SER A 74 6.14 17.14 -23.42
C SER A 74 5.61 16.12 -24.44
N CYS A 75 6.21 14.92 -24.52
CA CYS A 75 5.71 13.84 -25.38
C CYS A 75 4.33 13.34 -24.93
N LEU A 76 4.12 13.23 -23.62
CA LEU A 76 2.84 12.85 -23.00
C LEU A 76 1.75 13.88 -23.29
N GLU A 77 2.05 15.16 -23.12
CA GLU A 77 1.14 16.27 -23.41
C GLU A 77 0.69 16.23 -24.88
N ALA A 78 1.65 16.10 -25.80
CA ALA A 78 1.35 16.02 -27.23
C ALA A 78 0.53 14.77 -27.60
N ALA A 79 0.82 13.62 -26.98
CA ALA A 79 0.06 12.38 -27.20
C ALA A 79 -1.37 12.50 -26.66
N CYS A 80 -1.56 13.09 -25.48
CA CYS A 80 -2.86 13.36 -24.90
C CYS A 80 -3.68 14.33 -25.75
N GLU A 81 -3.08 15.43 -26.20
CA GLU A 81 -3.74 16.46 -27.02
C GLU A 81 -4.21 15.89 -28.38
N ALA A 82 -3.39 15.04 -29.01
CA ALA A 82 -3.77 14.34 -30.24
C ALA A 82 -4.97 13.38 -30.04
N HIS A 83 -5.04 12.64 -28.94
CA HIS A 83 -6.16 11.74 -28.65
C HIS A 83 -7.42 12.49 -28.18
N LEU A 84 -7.25 13.63 -27.48
CA LEU A 84 -8.36 14.46 -27.02
C LEU A 84 -9.03 15.26 -28.16
N SER A 85 -8.25 15.66 -29.17
CA SER A 85 -8.75 16.28 -30.40
C SER A 85 -9.29 15.26 -31.42
N GLY A 86 -9.02 13.96 -31.19
CA GLY A 86 -9.44 12.85 -32.03
C GLY A 86 -10.89 12.37 -31.83
N SER A 87 -11.18 11.21 -32.42
CA SER A 87 -12.51 10.57 -32.38
C SER A 87 -12.91 10.11 -30.97
N ALA A 88 -14.19 9.74 -30.78
CA ALA A 88 -14.65 9.15 -29.52
C ALA A 88 -13.91 7.84 -29.16
N GLU A 89 -13.43 7.12 -30.18
CA GLU A 89 -12.63 5.90 -30.02
C GLU A 89 -11.23 6.22 -29.47
N ALA A 90 -10.55 7.24 -30.03
CA ALA A 90 -9.24 7.69 -29.54
C ALA A 90 -9.29 8.14 -28.07
N LYS A 91 -10.37 8.82 -27.66
CA LYS A 91 -10.60 9.20 -26.25
C LYS A 91 -10.77 7.98 -25.34
N THR A 92 -11.50 6.97 -25.80
CA THR A 92 -11.72 5.73 -25.04
C THR A 92 -10.43 4.92 -24.89
N GLN A 93 -9.59 4.90 -25.92
CA GLN A 93 -8.27 4.28 -25.90
C GLN A 93 -7.32 4.99 -24.93
N LEU A 94 -7.23 6.32 -25.00
CA LEU A 94 -6.45 7.11 -24.05
C LEU A 94 -6.88 6.83 -22.60
N LEU A 95 -8.19 6.79 -22.35
CA LEU A 95 -8.74 6.53 -21.02
C LEU A 95 -8.45 5.10 -20.54
N THR A 96 -8.46 4.12 -21.44
CA THR A 96 -8.05 2.74 -21.16
C THR A 96 -6.56 2.66 -20.84
N TRP A 97 -5.72 3.34 -21.61
CA TRP A 97 -4.28 3.42 -21.39
C TRP A 97 -3.95 4.07 -20.04
N LEU A 98 -4.60 5.19 -19.71
CA LEU A 98 -4.43 5.88 -18.42
C LEU A 98 -4.84 4.99 -17.24
N ARG A 99 -5.96 4.28 -17.33
CA ARG A 99 -6.39 3.31 -16.30
C ARG A 99 -5.39 2.16 -16.13
N ALA A 100 -4.81 1.68 -17.23
CA ALA A 100 -3.77 0.65 -17.17
C ALA A 100 -2.49 1.16 -16.49
N ARG A 101 -2.09 2.41 -16.77
CA ARG A 101 -0.91 3.03 -16.14
C ARG A 101 -1.14 3.37 -14.67
N GLU A 102 -2.33 3.83 -14.30
CA GLU A 102 -2.70 4.02 -12.90
C GLU A 102 -2.51 2.72 -12.09
N LYS A 103 -2.89 1.57 -12.68
CA LYS A 103 -2.66 0.25 -12.07
C LYS A 103 -1.17 -0.12 -12.03
N ALA A 104 -0.41 0.21 -13.07
CA ALA A 104 1.01 -0.16 -13.21
C ALA A 104 1.97 0.68 -12.35
N LEU A 105 1.69 1.98 -12.19
CA LEU A 105 2.43 2.88 -11.31
C LEU A 105 2.28 2.49 -9.83
N GLY A 106 1.26 1.70 -9.53
CA GLY A 106 0.93 1.30 -8.18
C GLY A 106 0.37 2.46 -7.36
N ARG A 107 -0.07 2.14 -6.15
CA ARG A 107 -0.53 3.11 -5.17
C ARG A 107 0.25 2.88 -3.90
N THR A 108 0.65 3.96 -3.24
CA THR A 108 1.28 3.87 -1.92
C THR A 108 0.32 3.22 -0.94
N ALA A 109 0.83 2.24 -0.19
CA ALA A 109 0.09 1.55 0.85
C ALA A 109 0.80 1.72 2.20
N LEU A 110 0.02 1.89 3.26
CA LEU A 110 0.50 1.88 4.63
C LEU A 110 0.33 0.48 5.21
N CYS A 111 1.43 -0.17 5.62
CA CYS A 111 1.40 -1.51 6.19
C CYS A 111 1.72 -1.48 7.69
N LEU A 112 0.71 -1.75 8.52
CA LEU A 112 0.80 -1.71 9.97
C LEU A 112 1.10 -3.10 10.52
N SER A 113 2.35 -3.29 10.95
CA SER A 113 2.81 -4.54 11.52
C SER A 113 2.20 -4.81 12.91
N GLY A 114 2.18 -6.09 13.28
CA GLY A 114 1.83 -6.53 14.63
C GLY A 114 2.92 -6.21 15.66
N GLY A 115 2.58 -6.32 16.93
CA GLY A 115 3.50 -6.03 18.04
C GLY A 115 2.82 -5.90 19.40
N GLY A 116 1.63 -6.50 19.57
CA GLY A 116 0.82 -6.31 20.78
C GLY A 116 0.56 -4.83 21.07
N SER A 117 0.81 -4.41 22.31
CA SER A 117 0.61 -3.04 22.77
C SER A 117 1.54 -2.02 22.10
N LEU A 118 2.74 -2.41 21.66
CA LEU A 118 3.67 -1.52 20.94
C LEU A 118 3.12 -1.08 19.58
N ALA A 119 2.21 -1.85 18.99
CA ALA A 119 1.57 -1.47 17.73
C ALA A 119 0.72 -0.19 17.87
N MET A 120 0.40 0.25 19.08
CA MET A 120 -0.31 1.51 19.30
C MET A 120 0.51 2.75 18.92
N TYR A 121 1.85 2.63 18.79
CA TYR A 121 2.67 3.72 18.24
C TYR A 121 2.31 4.07 16.79
N HIS A 122 1.71 3.13 16.03
CA HIS A 122 1.19 3.40 14.70
C HIS A 122 0.17 4.53 14.70
N MET A 123 -0.57 4.76 15.80
CA MET A 123 -1.50 5.90 15.89
C MET A 123 -0.78 7.26 15.77
N GLY A 124 0.42 7.39 16.35
CA GLY A 124 1.22 8.62 16.23
C GLY A 124 1.72 8.84 14.80
N VAL A 125 2.16 7.77 14.13
CA VAL A 125 2.57 7.81 12.72
C VAL A 125 1.38 8.18 11.82
N CYS A 126 0.23 7.55 12.03
CA CYS A 126 -0.99 7.86 11.27
C CYS A 126 -1.42 9.30 11.48
N ARG A 127 -1.30 9.83 12.71
CA ARG A 127 -1.61 11.22 13.01
C ARG A 127 -0.72 12.16 12.22
N PHE A 128 0.59 11.94 12.25
CA PHE A 128 1.54 12.74 11.49
C PHE A 128 1.24 12.72 9.99
N LEU A 129 1.02 11.53 9.41
CA LEU A 129 0.66 11.40 8.00
C LEU A 129 -0.65 12.12 7.65
N LEU A 130 -1.62 12.11 8.55
CA LEU A 130 -2.90 12.80 8.37
C LEU A 130 -2.78 14.32 8.48
N GLU A 131 -1.95 14.83 9.39
CA GLU A 131 -1.67 16.26 9.57
C GLU A 131 -0.91 16.84 8.35
N GLU A 132 0.02 16.07 7.78
CA GLU A 132 0.78 16.46 6.58
C GLU A 132 0.03 16.20 5.25
N GLY A 133 -1.19 15.67 5.30
CA GLY A 133 -1.95 15.33 4.08
C GLY A 133 -1.36 14.19 3.26
N LEU A 134 -0.54 13.34 3.88
CA LEU A 134 0.17 12.21 3.27
C LEU A 134 -0.48 10.85 3.59
N MET A 135 -1.67 10.82 4.20
CA MET A 135 -2.32 9.59 4.62
C MET A 135 -2.70 8.69 3.43
N PRO A 136 -2.14 7.48 3.28
CA PRO A 136 -2.45 6.62 2.16
C PRO A 136 -3.91 6.11 2.19
N LYS A 137 -4.53 6.00 1.02
CA LYS A 137 -5.88 5.43 0.88
C LYS A 137 -5.91 3.90 1.03
N ILE A 138 -4.78 3.24 0.82
CA ILE A 138 -4.63 1.79 0.97
C ILE A 138 -3.90 1.53 2.28
N VAL A 139 -4.53 0.75 3.17
CA VAL A 139 -3.96 0.41 4.47
C VAL A 139 -4.07 -1.10 4.67
N SER A 140 -3.01 -1.72 5.17
CA SER A 140 -3.04 -3.11 5.63
C SER A 140 -2.63 -3.18 7.09
N GLY A 141 -3.19 -4.12 7.85
CA GLY A 141 -2.85 -4.31 9.26
C GLY A 141 -2.91 -5.77 9.68
N VAL A 142 -2.00 -6.17 10.58
CA VAL A 142 -1.94 -7.53 11.16
C VAL A 142 -1.80 -7.45 12.68
N SER A 143 -2.50 -8.31 13.41
CA SER A 143 -2.47 -8.38 14.88
C SER A 143 -2.66 -6.98 15.51
N GLY A 144 -1.76 -6.49 16.36
CA GLY A 144 -1.84 -5.14 16.93
C GLY A 144 -1.97 -4.01 15.88
N GLY A 145 -1.40 -4.16 14.68
CA GLY A 145 -1.56 -3.20 13.59
C GLY A 145 -2.96 -3.22 12.97
N SER A 146 -3.67 -4.35 13.05
CA SER A 146 -5.07 -4.45 12.59
C SER A 146 -6.02 -3.60 13.44
N ILE A 147 -5.72 -3.40 14.72
CA ILE A 147 -6.50 -2.52 15.61
C ILE A 147 -6.45 -1.08 15.07
N VAL A 148 -5.26 -0.59 14.73
CA VAL A 148 -5.11 0.76 14.18
C VAL A 148 -5.68 0.85 12.76
N ALA A 149 -5.45 -0.15 11.91
CA ALA A 149 -6.01 -0.20 10.56
C ALA A 149 -7.55 -0.16 10.57
N ALA A 150 -8.19 -0.87 11.50
CA ALA A 150 -9.64 -0.86 11.68
C ALA A 150 -10.19 0.50 12.11
N LEU A 151 -9.48 1.21 12.99
CA LEU A 151 -9.84 2.58 13.34
C LEU A 151 -9.80 3.50 12.11
N LEU A 152 -8.79 3.35 11.24
CA LEU A 152 -8.69 4.11 9.99
C LEU A 152 -9.80 3.77 8.99
N ALA A 153 -10.34 2.55 9.02
CA ALA A 153 -11.38 2.10 8.10
C ALA A 153 -12.73 2.79 8.34
N ILE A 154 -13.11 2.97 9.60
CA ILE A 154 -14.47 3.38 9.99
C ILE A 154 -14.62 4.88 10.27
N HIS A 155 -13.51 5.61 10.34
CA HIS A 155 -13.49 7.04 10.66
C HIS A 155 -13.01 7.88 9.47
N THR A 156 -13.67 9.01 9.26
CA THR A 156 -13.24 10.05 8.32
C THR A 156 -11.95 10.73 8.79
N ASP A 157 -11.29 11.48 7.91
CA ASP A 157 -10.04 12.18 8.22
C ASP A 157 -10.22 13.18 9.37
N GLU A 158 -11.36 13.87 9.39
CA GLU A 158 -11.74 14.81 10.44
C GLU A 158 -11.93 14.08 11.78
N GLU A 159 -12.70 12.98 11.79
CA GLU A 159 -12.91 12.17 12.98
C GLU A 159 -11.61 11.57 13.50
N LEU A 160 -10.74 11.12 12.60
CA LEU A 160 -9.44 10.57 12.95
C LEU A 160 -8.57 11.61 13.66
N ARG A 161 -8.48 12.81 13.11
CA ARG A 161 -7.70 13.92 13.67
C ARG A 161 -8.23 14.36 15.03
N ASP A 162 -9.54 14.55 15.13
CA ASP A 162 -10.13 15.27 16.27
C ASP A 162 -10.56 14.33 17.41
N HIS A 163 -10.81 13.06 17.13
CA HIS A 163 -11.48 12.15 18.07
C HIS A 163 -10.81 10.79 18.27
N VAL A 164 -10.02 10.31 17.31
CA VAL A 164 -9.44 8.95 17.36
C VAL A 164 -7.94 8.98 17.66
N LEU A 165 -7.17 9.77 16.91
CA LEU A 165 -5.71 9.86 17.02
C LEU A 165 -5.29 10.86 18.11
N VAL A 166 -6.02 10.85 19.22
CA VAL A 166 -5.83 11.72 20.39
C VAL A 166 -5.52 10.88 21.62
N SER A 167 -4.79 11.46 22.58
CA SER A 167 -4.37 10.76 23.81
C SER A 167 -5.55 10.31 24.69
N THR A 168 -6.75 10.82 24.44
CA THR A 168 -7.97 10.52 25.22
C THR A 168 -8.75 9.33 24.70
N ILE A 169 -8.37 8.71 23.56
CA ILE A 169 -9.11 7.61 22.94
C ILE A 169 -9.39 6.43 23.90
N VAL A 170 -8.42 6.12 24.76
CA VAL A 170 -8.54 5.04 25.77
C VAL A 170 -9.63 5.32 26.80
N LYS A 171 -9.98 6.59 27.04
CA LYS A 171 -11.03 6.98 28.00
C LYS A 171 -12.45 6.85 27.42
N ARG A 172 -12.58 6.81 26.09
CA ARG A 172 -13.89 6.89 25.40
C ARG A 172 -14.77 5.66 25.60
N HIS A 173 -14.15 4.48 25.72
CA HIS A 173 -14.87 3.21 25.81
C HIS A 173 -14.66 2.50 27.15
N LEU A 174 -14.32 3.24 28.22
CA LEU A 174 -14.20 2.65 29.56
C LEU A 174 -15.50 1.89 29.92
N PRO A 175 -15.41 0.66 30.47
CA PRO A 175 -14.20 0.02 31.00
C PRO A 175 -13.33 -0.76 29.98
N HIS A 176 -13.70 -0.81 28.70
CA HIS A 176 -13.00 -1.61 27.69
C HIS A 176 -11.60 -1.09 27.38
N ARG A 177 -10.62 -1.99 27.38
CA ARG A 177 -9.21 -1.69 27.09
C ARG A 177 -8.63 -2.80 26.22
N TRP A 178 -7.92 -2.40 25.16
CA TRP A 178 -7.20 -3.31 24.27
C TRP A 178 -6.14 -4.14 24.99
N PHE A 179 -5.46 -3.49 25.94
CA PHE A 179 -4.39 -4.07 26.73
C PHE A 179 -4.67 -3.74 28.19
N PRO A 180 -4.88 -4.74 29.07
CA PRO A 180 -4.99 -4.51 30.49
C PRO A 180 -3.64 -4.08 31.07
N HIS A 181 -3.60 -3.77 32.37
CA HIS A 181 -2.33 -3.41 33.01
C HIS A 181 -1.34 -4.57 32.87
N TRP A 182 -0.06 -4.26 32.67
CA TRP A 182 0.98 -5.26 32.42
C TRP A 182 1.04 -6.37 33.49
N TRP A 183 0.73 -6.06 34.75
CA TRP A 183 0.61 -7.05 35.83
C TRP A 183 -0.55 -8.03 35.60
N SER A 184 -1.70 -7.53 35.14
CA SER A 184 -2.85 -8.36 34.78
C SER A 184 -2.55 -9.22 33.56
N GLU A 185 -1.88 -8.67 32.54
CA GLU A 185 -1.42 -9.42 31.38
C GLU A 185 -0.49 -10.57 31.79
N LEU A 186 0.46 -10.32 32.69
CA LEU A 186 1.37 -11.35 33.21
C LEU A 186 0.63 -12.44 33.98
N ILE A 187 -0.30 -12.07 34.86
CA ILE A 187 -1.13 -13.03 35.61
C ILE A 187 -1.99 -13.86 34.65
N ASN A 188 -2.60 -13.22 33.65
CA ASN A 188 -3.40 -13.90 32.63
C ASN A 188 -2.53 -14.86 31.81
N PHE A 189 -1.33 -14.45 31.42
CA PHE A 189 -0.41 -15.30 30.69
C PHE A 189 -0.02 -16.53 31.51
N LEU A 190 0.31 -16.36 32.79
CA LEU A 190 0.66 -17.47 33.68
C LEU A 190 -0.53 -18.41 33.97
N ARG A 191 -1.75 -17.89 34.04
CA ARG A 191 -2.95 -18.69 34.38
C ARG A 191 -3.64 -19.31 33.16
N LEU A 192 -3.75 -18.55 32.08
CA LEU A 192 -4.59 -18.82 30.91
C LEU A 192 -3.78 -19.04 29.64
N GLY A 193 -2.47 -18.77 29.64
CA GLY A 193 -1.61 -18.85 28.46
C GLY A 193 -1.86 -17.73 27.42
N VAL A 194 -2.64 -16.71 27.78
CA VAL A 194 -2.96 -15.56 26.93
C VAL A 194 -2.91 -14.26 27.73
N LEU A 195 -2.54 -13.16 27.08
CA LEU A 195 -2.41 -11.85 27.74
C LEU A 195 -3.79 -11.23 28.05
N VAL A 196 -4.77 -11.40 27.15
CA VAL A 196 -6.12 -10.84 27.27
C VAL A 196 -7.15 -11.96 27.16
N PRO A 197 -8.13 -12.05 28.08
CA PRO A 197 -9.25 -12.97 27.93
C PRO A 197 -10.00 -12.71 26.62
N THR A 198 -10.36 -13.77 25.90
CA THR A 198 -10.97 -13.66 24.58
C THR A 198 -12.28 -12.89 24.58
N GLU A 199 -13.12 -13.10 25.59
CA GLU A 199 -14.42 -12.42 25.70
C GLU A 199 -14.25 -10.91 25.92
N ASP A 200 -13.29 -10.52 26.77
CA ASP A 200 -12.97 -9.11 27.01
C ASP A 200 -12.44 -8.42 25.75
N PHE A 201 -11.61 -9.14 24.98
CA PHE A 201 -11.08 -8.62 23.72
C PHE A 201 -12.17 -8.48 22.65
N GLU A 202 -13.05 -9.47 22.49
CA GLU A 202 -14.20 -9.40 21.57
C GLU A 202 -15.17 -8.28 21.96
N GLY A 203 -15.42 -8.10 23.26
CA GLY A 203 -16.21 -6.98 23.79
C GLY A 203 -15.56 -5.64 23.46
N THR A 204 -14.23 -5.54 23.60
CA THR A 204 -13.47 -4.34 23.23
C THR A 204 -13.55 -4.06 21.73
N CYS A 205 -13.40 -5.07 20.87
CA CYS A 205 -13.61 -4.94 19.42
C CYS A 205 -15.00 -4.40 19.09
N THR A 206 -16.03 -4.94 19.72
CA THR A 206 -17.42 -4.52 19.49
C THR A 206 -17.65 -3.09 20.00
N ALA A 207 -17.06 -2.71 21.14
CA ALA A 207 -17.20 -1.37 21.69
C ALA A 207 -16.54 -0.28 20.81
N PHE A 208 -15.38 -0.58 20.21
CA PHE A 208 -14.64 0.37 19.38
C PHE A 208 -15.10 0.41 17.92
N TYR A 209 -15.46 -0.74 17.33
CA TYR A 209 -15.79 -0.84 15.91
C TYR A 209 -17.27 -1.07 15.63
N GLY A 210 -18.10 -1.28 16.65
CA GLY A 210 -19.53 -1.57 16.46
C GLY A 210 -19.76 -2.74 15.51
N THR A 211 -20.75 -2.58 14.65
CA THR A 211 -21.16 -3.58 13.65
C THR A 211 -20.71 -3.23 12.22
N TRP A 212 -19.75 -2.31 12.07
CA TRP A 212 -19.29 -1.87 10.75
C TRP A 212 -18.71 -3.04 9.96
N THR A 213 -19.24 -3.24 8.76
CA THR A 213 -18.69 -4.17 7.76
C THR A 213 -17.62 -3.50 6.91
N PHE A 214 -16.79 -4.28 6.21
CA PHE A 214 -15.78 -3.73 5.30
C PHE A 214 -16.41 -2.91 4.17
N GLU A 215 -17.56 -3.33 3.65
CA GLU A 215 -18.31 -2.62 2.61
C GLU A 215 -18.79 -1.24 3.11
N GLU A 216 -19.45 -1.20 4.26
CA GLU A 216 -19.96 0.05 4.84
C GLU A 216 -18.82 1.02 5.21
N ALA A 217 -17.72 0.50 5.76
CA ALA A 217 -16.55 1.29 6.10
C ALA A 217 -15.91 1.90 4.84
N TYR A 218 -15.77 1.12 3.76
CA TYR A 218 -15.25 1.61 2.50
C TYR A 218 -16.18 2.63 1.84
N ALA A 219 -17.49 2.40 1.86
CA ALA A 219 -18.48 3.34 1.33
C ALA A 219 -18.44 4.68 2.07
N ARG A 220 -18.16 4.67 3.37
CA ARG A 220 -18.07 5.87 4.21
C ARG A 220 -16.77 6.65 4.00
N THR A 221 -15.62 5.98 4.02
CA THR A 221 -14.30 6.66 4.09
C THR A 221 -13.54 6.65 2.78
N GLY A 222 -13.90 5.77 1.85
CA GLY A 222 -13.13 5.51 0.63
C GLY A 222 -11.76 4.89 0.86
N ARG A 223 -11.41 4.50 2.10
CA ARG A 223 -10.15 3.83 2.43
C ARG A 223 -10.23 2.33 2.21
N GLN A 224 -9.32 1.82 1.40
CA GLN A 224 -9.18 0.39 1.15
C GLN A 224 -8.36 -0.23 2.26
N VAL A 225 -9.05 -0.68 3.32
CA VAL A 225 -8.42 -1.33 4.47
C VAL A 225 -8.44 -2.85 4.31
N SER A 226 -7.30 -3.47 4.60
CA SER A 226 -7.14 -4.91 4.60
C SER A 226 -6.63 -5.40 5.96
N ILE A 227 -7.34 -6.36 6.55
CA ILE A 227 -6.92 -7.02 7.79
C ILE A 227 -6.39 -8.41 7.44
N VAL A 228 -5.18 -8.68 7.89
CA VAL A 228 -4.47 -9.91 7.60
C VAL A 228 -4.56 -10.85 8.81
N ILE A 229 -4.90 -12.11 8.57
CA ILE A 229 -4.94 -13.17 9.56
C ILE A 229 -3.85 -14.18 9.24
N SER A 230 -2.88 -14.32 10.13
CA SER A 230 -1.83 -15.33 10.01
C SER A 230 -2.27 -16.61 10.72
N SER A 231 -2.48 -17.69 9.97
CA SER A 231 -2.94 -18.97 10.53
C SER A 231 -1.77 -19.94 10.71
N ASN A 232 -0.91 -19.66 11.69
CA ASN A 232 0.06 -20.67 12.16
C ASN A 232 -0.58 -21.75 13.05
N PHE A 233 -1.91 -21.71 13.23
CA PHE A 233 -2.65 -22.53 14.19
C PHE A 233 -3.18 -23.86 13.65
N SER A 234 -3.24 -24.06 12.33
CA SER A 234 -3.74 -25.30 11.74
C SER A 234 -3.05 -25.58 10.40
N GLN A 235 -2.52 -26.80 10.25
CA GLN A 235 -1.89 -27.28 9.01
C GLN A 235 -2.87 -27.40 7.83
N LYS A 236 -4.18 -27.23 8.07
CA LYS A 236 -5.24 -27.36 7.04
C LYS A 236 -5.68 -26.02 6.42
N LEU A 237 -5.11 -24.90 6.83
CA LEU A 237 -5.49 -23.57 6.38
C LEU A 237 -4.37 -22.91 5.57
N PRO A 238 -4.69 -22.06 4.57
CA PRO A 238 -3.69 -21.26 3.88
C PRO A 238 -3.00 -20.36 4.90
N ALA A 239 -1.65 -20.30 4.87
CA ALA A 239 -0.83 -19.68 5.92
C ALA A 239 -1.22 -18.23 6.29
N CYS A 240 -1.90 -17.53 5.37
CA CYS A 240 -2.31 -16.15 5.51
C CYS A 240 -3.64 -15.92 4.78
N VAL A 241 -4.60 -15.27 5.44
CA VAL A 241 -5.89 -14.87 4.87
C VAL A 241 -6.02 -13.35 4.95
N MET A 242 -6.42 -12.71 3.85
CA MET A 242 -6.57 -11.26 3.75
C MET A 242 -8.04 -10.89 3.59
N LEU A 243 -8.55 -10.09 4.52
CA LEU A 243 -9.93 -9.64 4.57
C LEU A 243 -10.00 -8.16 4.17
N ASN A 244 -10.86 -7.83 3.22
CA ASN A 244 -11.09 -6.45 2.78
C ASN A 244 -12.49 -6.28 2.18
N HIS A 245 -12.82 -5.07 1.72
CA HIS A 245 -14.12 -4.76 1.12
C HIS A 245 -14.40 -5.49 -0.20
N MET A 246 -13.37 -5.98 -0.91
CA MET A 246 -13.53 -6.70 -2.18
C MET A 246 -13.74 -8.21 -1.96
N THR A 247 -12.94 -8.82 -1.09
CA THR A 247 -12.97 -10.25 -0.82
C THR A 247 -13.99 -10.61 0.25
N THR A 248 -14.21 -9.74 1.22
CA THR A 248 -15.06 -9.97 2.39
C THR A 248 -15.94 -8.78 2.77
N PRO A 249 -16.78 -8.28 1.86
CA PRO A 249 -17.56 -7.06 2.09
C PRO A 249 -18.45 -7.12 3.34
N ARG A 250 -19.08 -8.28 3.59
CA ARG A 250 -20.08 -8.48 4.66
C ARG A 250 -19.49 -8.80 6.03
N ILE A 251 -18.19 -9.02 6.12
CA ILE A 251 -17.55 -9.36 7.39
C ILE A 251 -17.40 -8.09 8.23
N THR A 252 -17.72 -8.20 9.52
CA THR A 252 -17.55 -7.07 10.45
C THR A 252 -16.07 -6.86 10.75
N ILE A 253 -15.65 -5.60 10.78
CA ILE A 253 -14.29 -5.20 11.13
C ILE A 253 -13.93 -5.68 12.54
N ALA A 254 -14.89 -5.65 13.48
CA ALA A 254 -14.73 -6.17 14.83
C ALA A 254 -14.29 -7.65 14.85
N SER A 255 -14.99 -8.51 14.09
CA SER A 255 -14.63 -9.93 13.98
C SER A 255 -13.29 -10.17 13.28
N ALA A 256 -12.96 -9.34 12.28
CA ALA A 256 -11.70 -9.43 11.57
C ALA A 256 -10.51 -9.11 12.48
N VAL A 257 -10.59 -8.04 13.28
CA VAL A 257 -9.55 -7.66 14.26
C VAL A 257 -9.43 -8.72 15.35
N ALA A 258 -10.56 -9.19 15.92
CA ALA A 258 -10.57 -10.25 16.92
C ALA A 258 -9.84 -11.50 16.42
N THR A 259 -10.08 -11.88 15.16
CA THR A 259 -9.44 -13.03 14.53
C THR A 259 -7.97 -12.79 14.18
N SER A 260 -7.59 -11.58 13.76
CA SER A 260 -6.20 -11.23 13.44
C SER A 260 -5.28 -11.20 14.68
N CYS A 261 -5.86 -10.93 15.86
CA CYS A 261 -5.16 -10.83 17.14
C CYS A 261 -5.03 -12.16 17.90
N VAL A 262 -5.44 -13.30 17.33
CA VAL A 262 -5.30 -14.62 17.97
C VAL A 262 -3.83 -15.03 18.08
N GLY A 263 -3.47 -15.73 19.17
CA GLY A 263 -2.11 -16.15 19.47
C GLY A 263 -1.76 -15.96 20.94
N ILE A 264 -0.59 -15.38 21.21
CA ILE A 264 -0.15 -15.03 22.58
C ILE A 264 -1.10 -13.99 23.21
N LEU A 265 -1.71 -13.13 22.39
CA LEU A 265 -2.59 -12.07 22.87
C LEU A 265 -3.98 -12.61 23.27
N VAL A 266 -4.61 -13.43 22.42
CA VAL A 266 -5.99 -13.93 22.59
C VAL A 266 -6.09 -15.39 22.16
N ARG A 267 -6.90 -16.20 22.85
CA ARG A 267 -7.12 -17.60 22.42
C ARG A 267 -7.94 -17.64 21.13
N PRO A 268 -7.63 -18.58 20.21
CA PRO A 268 -8.46 -18.77 19.02
C PRO A 268 -9.83 -19.32 19.43
N LYS A 269 -10.91 -18.55 19.19
CA LYS A 269 -12.26 -19.12 19.13
C LYS A 269 -12.50 -19.63 17.72
N ILE A 270 -12.56 -20.96 17.60
CA ILE A 270 -12.77 -21.67 16.33
C ILE A 270 -14.07 -21.22 15.66
N SER A 271 -15.11 -20.82 16.41
CA SER A 271 -16.38 -20.35 15.82
C SER A 271 -16.24 -19.08 14.99
N LEU A 272 -15.44 -18.11 15.43
CA LEU A 272 -15.22 -16.85 14.71
C LEU A 272 -14.43 -17.11 13.41
N PHE A 273 -13.39 -17.95 13.51
CA PHE A 273 -12.54 -18.34 12.39
C PHE A 273 -13.28 -19.21 11.36
N CYS A 274 -14.11 -20.16 11.83
CA CYS A 274 -14.96 -21.00 10.98
C CYS A 274 -16.06 -20.20 10.29
N TYR A 275 -16.70 -19.23 10.94
CA TYR A 275 -17.67 -18.35 10.25
C TYR A 275 -17.00 -17.51 9.15
N LEU A 276 -15.78 -17.03 9.39
CA LEU A 276 -15.02 -16.26 8.42
C LEU A 276 -14.50 -17.08 7.23
N VAL A 277 -14.11 -18.34 7.45
CA VAL A 277 -13.51 -19.21 6.41
C VAL A 277 -14.53 -20.12 5.74
N LEU A 278 -15.56 -20.62 6.44
CA LEU A 278 -16.57 -21.49 5.84
C LEU A 278 -17.53 -20.74 4.91
N ASN A 279 -17.81 -19.45 5.18
CA ASN A 279 -18.53 -18.60 4.23
C ASN A 279 -17.74 -18.30 2.94
N PHE A 280 -16.45 -18.64 2.88
CA PHE A 280 -15.66 -18.62 1.64
C PHE A 280 -15.67 -19.95 0.88
N CYS A 281 -16.02 -21.06 1.53
CA CYS A 281 -16.03 -22.40 0.93
C CYS A 281 -17.42 -22.84 0.45
N GLU A 282 -18.48 -22.14 0.82
CA GLU A 282 -19.81 -22.35 0.23
C GLU A 282 -20.01 -21.35 -0.93
N GLU A 283 -19.49 -21.70 -2.12
CA GLU A 283 -20.14 -21.22 -3.34
C GLU A 283 -21.52 -21.91 -3.44
N PRO A 284 -22.60 -21.18 -3.78
CA PRO A 284 -23.86 -21.82 -4.09
C PRO A 284 -23.72 -22.59 -5.41
N ALA A 285 -23.89 -23.92 -5.33
CA ALA A 285 -24.11 -24.77 -6.49
C ALA A 285 -25.51 -24.57 -7.09
#